data_AF-A0A966K699-F1
#
_entry.id   AF-A0A966K699-F1
#
_cell.length_a   1.000
_cell.length_b   1.000
_cell.length_c   1.000
_cell.angle_alpha   90.00
_cell.angle_beta   90.00
_cell.angle_gamma   90.00
#
_symmetry.space_group_name_H-M   'P 1'
#
loop_
_entity.id
_entity.type
_entity.pdbx_description
1 polymer ?
#
loop_
_entity_poly.entity_id
_entity_poly.type
_entity_poly.pdbx_seq_one_letter_code
_entity_poly.pdbx_strand_id
1 'polypeptide(L)' 'AKTFPSAKPMLAMDRIYVRGLKIHKAQVLTEWSKLSDHLAIYAELGH' A
#
# COMPACT_ATOMS: atom_id res chain seq x y z
N ALA A 1 -4.27 -3.37 15.98
CA ALA A 1 -2.96 -4.06 16.10
C ALA A 1 -1.96 -3.11 16.74
N LYS A 2 -1.11 -3.58 17.66
CA LYS A 2 -0.06 -2.78 18.32
C LYS A 2 1.20 -2.70 17.45
N THR A 3 1.05 -2.34 16.18
CA THR A 3 2.14 -2.27 15.20
C THR A 3 2.59 -0.84 14.91
N PHE A 4 2.09 0.14 15.68
CA PHE A 4 2.46 1.55 15.55
C PHE A 4 3.52 1.93 16.59
N PRO A 5 4.62 2.58 16.18
CA PRO A 5 5.03 2.83 14.80
C PRO A 5 5.68 1.58 14.17
N SER A 6 5.51 1.39 12.86
CA SER A 6 6.16 0.28 12.14
C SER A 6 7.63 0.59 11.87
N ALA A 7 8.48 0.47 12.89
CA ALA A 7 9.90 0.83 12.78
C ALA A 7 10.68 -0.03 11.76
N LYS A 8 10.20 -1.25 11.46
CA LYS A 8 10.70 -2.16 10.41
C LYS A 8 9.56 -3.07 9.91
N PRO A 9 8.76 -2.66 8.90
CA PRO A 9 7.75 -3.53 8.32
C PRO A 9 8.42 -4.64 7.52
N MET A 10 8.72 -5.78 8.15
CA MET A 10 9.27 -6.95 7.45
C MET A 10 8.21 -7.72 6.65
N LEU A 11 6.93 -7.46 6.92
CA LEU A 11 5.80 -8.15 6.28
C LEU A 11 4.93 -7.14 5.52
N ALA A 12 4.59 -7.45 4.27
CA ALA A 12 3.66 -6.67 3.47
C ALA A 12 2.21 -6.86 3.97
N MET A 13 1.78 -5.98 4.86
CA MET A 13 0.45 -6.04 5.48
C MET A 13 -0.62 -5.39 4.61
N ASP A 14 -0.26 -4.31 3.90
CA ASP A 14 -1.16 -3.53 3.07
C ASP A 14 -1.41 -4.23 1.73
N ARG A 15 -2.68 -4.49 1.42
CA ARG A 15 -3.11 -5.26 0.24
C ARG A 15 -4.34 -4.64 -0.40
N ILE A 16 -4.38 -4.63 -1.74
CA ILE A 16 -5.56 -4.29 -2.54
C ILE A 16 -6.04 -5.58 -3.22
N TYR A 17 -7.23 -6.06 -2.87
CA TYR A 17 -7.84 -7.24 -3.49
C TYR A 17 -8.71 -6.83 -4.67
N VAL A 18 -8.53 -7.49 -5.81
CA VAL A 18 -9.21 -7.17 -7.07
C VAL A 18 -9.89 -8.43 -7.62
N ARG A 19 -11.11 -8.28 -8.14
CA ARG A 19 -11.84 -9.35 -8.85
C ARG A 19 -12.55 -8.76 -10.06
N GLY A 20 -12.39 -9.39 -11.22
CA GLY A 20 -13.08 -8.98 -12.45
C GLY A 20 -12.60 -7.64 -13.03
N LEU A 21 -11.47 -7.11 -12.58
CA LEU A 21 -10.86 -5.88 -13.10
C LEU A 21 -9.39 -6.14 -13.42
N LYS A 22 -8.89 -5.48 -14.46
CA LYS A 22 -7.49 -5.46 -14.83
C LYS A 22 -6.73 -4.41 -14.02
N ILE A 23 -5.56 -4.77 -13.52
CA ILE A 23 -4.64 -3.84 -12.86
C ILE A 23 -3.80 -3.15 -13.93
N HIS A 24 -3.95 -1.85 -14.09
CA HIS A 24 -3.17 -1.03 -15.04
C HIS A 24 -1.87 -0.52 -14.42
N LYS A 25 -1.93 -0.14 -13.14
CA LYS A 25 -0.79 0.38 -12.40
C LYS A 25 -0.89 -0.06 -10.94
N ALA A 26 0.24 -0.37 -10.33
CA ALA A 26 0.36 -0.58 -8.89
C ALA A 26 1.72 -0.05 -8.42
N GLN A 27 1.75 0.77 -7.38
CA GLN A 27 2.98 1.36 -6.85
C GLN A 27 2.86 1.71 -5.37
N VAL A 28 4.00 1.80 -4.69
CA VAL A 28 4.10 2.32 -3.33
C VAL A 28 4.52 3.79 -3.41
N LEU A 29 3.82 4.66 -2.70
CA LEU A 29 4.11 6.09 -2.64
C LEU A 29 5.09 6.36 -1.48
N THR A 30 6.38 6.41 -1.78
CA THR A 30 7.44 6.56 -0.76
C THR A 30 7.48 7.95 -0.11
N GLU A 31 7.10 9.00 -0.84
CA GLU A 31 6.98 10.37 -0.31
C GLU A 31 5.93 10.50 0.80
N TRP A 32 5.02 9.54 0.90
CA TRP A 32 3.99 9.48 1.93
C TRP A 32 4.55 9.23 3.34
N SER A 33 5.80 8.76 3.43
CA SER A 33 6.53 8.60 4.70
C SER A 33 6.70 9.91 5.49
N LYS A 34 6.58 11.07 4.83
CA LYS A 34 6.61 12.39 5.47
C LYS A 34 5.30 12.75 6.16
N LEU A 35 4.21 12.05 5.82
CA LEU A 35 2.85 12.34 6.26
C LEU A 35 2.25 11.25 7.16
N SER A 36 2.77 10.02 7.06
CA SER A 36 2.32 8.84 7.80
C SER A 36 3.49 7.91 8.08
N ASP A 37 3.40 7.11 9.14
CA ASP A 37 4.39 6.07 9.46
C ASP A 37 4.21 4.80 8.60
N HIS A 38 3.12 4.74 7.82
CA HIS A 38 2.89 3.75 6.78
C HIS A 38 3.03 4.36 5.38
N LEU A 39 3.60 3.59 4.45
CA LEU A 39 3.64 3.97 3.03
C LEU A 39 2.29 3.67 2.37
N ALA A 40 1.79 4.64 1.60
CA ALA A 40 0.56 4.42 0.84
C ALA A 40 0.82 3.47 -0.34
N ILE A 41 -0.11 2.54 -0.57
CA ILE A 41 -0.16 1.72 -1.79
C ILE A 41 -1.24 2.27 -2.72
N TYR A 42 -0.92 2.38 -4.00
CA TYR A 42 -1.79 2.95 -5.02
C TYR A 42 -1.96 1.96 -6.17
N ALA A 43 -3.19 1.81 -6.67
CA ALA A 43 -3.49 1.01 -7.85
C ALA A 43 -4.52 1.69 -8.77
N GLU A 44 -4.30 1.57 -10.08
CA GLU A 44 -5.26 1.96 -11.12
C GLU A 44 -5.89 0.69 -11.71
N LEU A 45 -7.22 0.64 -11.74
CA LEU A 45 -8.01 -0.52 -12.17
C LEU A 45 -8.93 -0.15 -13.34
N GLY A 46 -9.20 -1.09 -14.23
CA GLY A 46 -10.12 -0.94 -15.35
C GLY A 46 -10.81 -2.26 -15.72
N HIS A 47 -11.78 -2.19 -16.63
CA HIS A 47 -12.46 -3.38 -17.18
C HIS A 47 -11.60 -4.07 -18.25
#